data_AF-A0A814QTD3-F1
#
_entry.id   AF-A0A814QTD3-F1
#
_cell.length_a   1.000
_cell.length_b   1.000
_cell.length_c   1.000
_cell.angle_alpha   90.00
_cell.angle_beta   90.00
_cell.angle_gamma   90.00
#
_symmetry.space_group_name_H-M   'P 1'
#
loop_
_entity.id
_entity.type
_entity.pdbx_description
1 polymer ?
#
loop_
_entity_poly.entity_id
_entity_poly.type
_entity_poly.pdbx_seq_one_letter_code
_entity_poly.pdbx_strand_id
1 'polypeptide(L)'
;MSTIDNITFDDTIYSRGNHSALILHQKDESNRSISLPNAQLMTFLQPFKDMILCQNYIKNKEEEEQQQQQRRHEFTLFAYSENIYTWLWNNNVIPQNLNNITIFCLSDNDKKFLTDWARRYTQRVKEVITCDKLERELLFFGMKFIEKMRSEYHDDEGILNLLDADHTRLRLALMYSLMEDVNRLDNDPRMGVQPA
;
A
#
# COMPACT_ATOMS: atom_id res chain seq x y z
N MET A 1 -13.52 -4.64 -14.18
CA MET A 1 -12.68 -3.63 -13.49
C MET A 1 -11.87 -4.37 -12.46
N SER A 2 -10.54 -4.22 -12.48
CA SER A 2 -9.66 -4.88 -11.49
C SER A 2 -9.70 -4.10 -10.17
N THR A 3 -9.57 -4.80 -9.05
CA THR A 3 -9.82 -4.28 -7.69
C THR A 3 -8.73 -4.75 -6.73
N ILE A 4 -8.72 -4.26 -5.48
CA ILE A 4 -7.80 -4.78 -4.44
C ILE A 4 -7.94 -6.30 -4.26
N ASP A 5 -9.14 -6.86 -4.46
CA ASP A 5 -9.37 -8.31 -4.36
C ASP A 5 -8.64 -9.13 -5.45
N ASN A 6 -8.19 -8.48 -6.52
CA ASN A 6 -7.47 -9.11 -7.61
C ASN A 6 -5.94 -9.15 -7.39
N ILE A 7 -5.44 -8.63 -6.27
CA ILE A 7 -4.03 -8.75 -5.89
C ILE A 7 -3.76 -10.19 -5.43
N THR A 8 -2.81 -10.85 -6.10
CA THR A 8 -2.28 -12.15 -5.68
C THR A 8 -0.85 -11.93 -5.17
N PHE A 9 -0.62 -12.15 -3.88
CA PHE A 9 0.70 -11.99 -3.29
C PHE A 9 1.66 -13.08 -3.80
N ASP A 10 2.88 -12.68 -4.15
CA ASP A 10 3.95 -13.61 -4.52
C ASP A 10 4.78 -13.99 -3.29
N ASP A 11 4.34 -15.07 -2.64
CA ASP A 11 5.01 -15.68 -1.50
C ASP A 11 6.41 -16.22 -1.83
N THR A 12 6.80 -16.35 -3.10
CA THR A 12 8.11 -16.90 -3.45
C THR A 12 9.22 -15.85 -3.37
N ILE A 13 8.89 -14.60 -3.72
CA ILE A 13 9.83 -13.47 -3.77
C ILE A 13 9.70 -12.60 -2.52
N TYR A 14 8.48 -12.21 -2.16
CA TYR A 14 8.24 -11.11 -1.22
C TYR A 14 8.05 -11.56 0.23
N SER A 15 7.78 -12.84 0.49
CA SER A 15 7.64 -13.36 1.87
C SER A 15 8.97 -13.54 2.61
N ARG A 16 10.08 -13.62 1.86
CA ARG A 16 11.42 -13.96 2.36
C ARG A 16 12.27 -12.74 2.73
N GLY A 17 11.89 -11.54 2.27
CA GLY A 17 12.59 -10.32 2.63
C GLY A 17 12.31 -9.92 4.07
N ASN A 18 13.15 -9.07 4.64
CA ASN A 18 12.95 -8.50 5.98
C ASN A 18 11.89 -7.38 5.99
N HIS A 19 11.23 -7.16 4.86
CA HIS A 19 10.24 -6.11 4.68
C HIS A 19 8.99 -6.68 4.05
N SER A 20 7.83 -6.33 4.58
CA SER A 20 6.56 -6.65 3.95
C SER A 20 5.69 -5.42 3.77
N ALA A 21 4.98 -5.41 2.64
CA ALA A 21 3.99 -4.43 2.33
C ALA A 21 2.60 -5.06 2.42
N LEU A 22 1.74 -4.47 3.24
CA LEU A 22 0.42 -5.00 3.55
C LEU A 22 -0.64 -4.02 3.05
N ILE A 23 -1.79 -4.54 2.59
CA ILE A 23 -2.96 -3.72 2.31
C ILE A 23 -4.18 -4.25 3.08
N LEU A 24 -4.70 -3.45 4.00
CA LEU A 24 -5.88 -3.78 4.80
C LEU A 24 -7.10 -3.01 4.27
N HIS A 25 -7.97 -3.73 3.57
CA HIS A 25 -9.20 -3.19 3.00
C HIS A 25 -10.37 -4.04 3.49
N GLN A 26 -11.47 -3.44 3.93
CA GLN A 26 -12.61 -4.24 4.37
C GLN A 26 -13.43 -4.66 3.16
N LYS A 27 -13.90 -5.92 3.16
CA LYS A 27 -14.90 -6.43 2.21
C LYS A 27 -16.27 -6.44 2.89
N ASP A 28 -16.76 -5.29 3.33
CA ASP A 28 -18.11 -5.19 3.91
C ASP A 28 -19.18 -5.09 2.82
N GLU A 29 -20.42 -5.41 3.19
CA GLU A 29 -21.64 -5.43 2.35
C GLU A 29 -21.93 -4.11 1.62
N SER A 30 -21.23 -3.03 2.00
CA SER A 30 -21.31 -1.71 1.38
C SER A 30 -20.68 -1.64 -0.02
N ASN A 31 -20.52 -2.74 -0.76
CA ASN A 31 -20.33 -2.85 -2.22
C ASN A 31 -19.30 -1.92 -2.91
N ARG A 32 -18.47 -1.19 -2.16
CA ARG A 32 -17.51 -0.24 -2.73
C ARG A 32 -16.23 -0.97 -3.08
N SER A 33 -16.28 -1.56 -4.27
CA SER A 33 -15.10 -2.06 -4.94
C SER A 33 -14.11 -0.91 -5.19
N ILE A 34 -12.96 -0.94 -4.52
CA ILE A 34 -11.88 0.01 -4.77
C ILE A 34 -11.16 -0.45 -6.04
N SER A 35 -11.33 0.34 -7.09
CA SER A 35 -10.72 0.06 -8.40
C SER A 35 -9.21 0.21 -8.36
N LEU A 36 -8.51 -0.81 -8.84
CA LEU A 36 -7.08 -0.84 -9.06
C LEU A 36 -6.83 -1.49 -10.44
N PRO A 37 -6.87 -0.72 -11.54
CA PRO A 37 -6.62 -1.22 -12.90
C PRO A 37 -5.40 -2.14 -13.05
N ASN A 38 -4.34 -1.89 -12.27
CA ASN A 38 -3.08 -2.60 -12.29
C ASN A 38 -2.88 -3.53 -11.08
N ALA A 39 -3.95 -3.99 -10.41
CA ALA A 39 -3.84 -4.85 -9.23
C ALA A 39 -2.95 -6.10 -9.43
N GLN A 40 -2.99 -6.70 -10.63
CA GLN A 40 -2.15 -7.85 -11.00
C GLN A 40 -0.63 -7.57 -10.98
N LEU A 41 -0.22 -6.30 -10.99
CA LEU A 41 1.19 -5.91 -10.86
C LEU A 41 1.61 -5.71 -9.41
N MET A 42 0.66 -5.69 -8.47
CA MET A 42 0.89 -5.38 -7.06
C MET A 42 1.15 -6.64 -6.24
N THR A 43 1.83 -7.63 -6.81
CA THR A 43 2.12 -8.93 -6.17
C THR A 43 3.01 -8.82 -4.94
N PHE A 44 3.64 -7.65 -4.72
CA PHE A 44 4.40 -7.31 -3.51
C PHE A 44 3.52 -6.93 -2.31
N LEU A 45 2.21 -6.72 -2.50
CA LEU A 45 1.26 -6.41 -1.43
C LEU A 45 0.57 -7.68 -0.97
N GLN A 46 0.59 -7.92 0.34
CA GLN A 46 -0.24 -8.93 0.98
C GLN A 46 -1.61 -8.31 1.33
N PRO A 47 -2.72 -8.72 0.69
CA PRO A 47 -4.04 -8.18 0.99
C PRO A 47 -4.67 -8.86 2.22
N PHE A 48 -5.31 -8.05 3.06
CA PHE A 48 -6.11 -8.47 4.20
C PHE A 48 -7.50 -7.86 4.12
N LYS A 49 -8.51 -8.72 4.36
CA LYS A 49 -9.93 -8.35 4.41
C LYS A 49 -10.46 -8.12 5.82
N ASP A 50 -9.64 -8.47 6.79
CA ASP A 50 -9.99 -8.55 8.19
C ASP A 50 -8.81 -8.00 9.01
N MET A 51 -9.11 -7.05 9.89
CA MET A 51 -8.11 -6.38 10.73
C MET A 51 -7.42 -7.36 11.69
N ILE A 52 -8.16 -8.32 12.24
CA ILE A 52 -7.65 -9.32 13.18
C ILE A 52 -6.66 -10.24 12.46
N LEU A 53 -6.96 -10.67 11.22
CA LEU A 53 -6.03 -11.46 10.40
C LEU A 53 -4.74 -10.68 10.10
N CYS A 54 -4.84 -9.40 9.76
CA CYS A 54 -3.66 -8.55 9.53
C CYS A 54 -2.81 -8.41 10.80
N GLN A 55 -3.45 -8.20 11.96
CA GLN A 55 -2.77 -8.09 13.25
C GLN A 55 -2.06 -9.38 13.63
N ASN A 56 -2.74 -10.52 13.48
CA ASN A 56 -2.17 -11.84 13.77
C ASN A 56 -0.97 -12.13 12.85
N TYR A 57 -1.03 -11.75 11.58
CA TYR A 57 0.09 -11.92 10.66
C TYR A 57 1.35 -11.16 11.11
N ILE A 58 1.19 -9.88 11.47
CA ILE A 58 2.30 -9.05 11.98
C ILE A 58 2.88 -9.63 13.27
N LYS A 59 2.01 -10.07 14.20
CA LYS A 59 2.41 -10.64 15.48
C LYS A 59 3.15 -11.97 15.33
N ASN A 60 2.66 -12.86 14.48
CA ASN A 60 3.29 -14.17 14.26
C ASN A 60 4.71 -14.01 13.69
N LYS A 61 4.91 -13.06 12.78
CA LYS A 61 6.26 -12.74 12.26
C LYS A 61 7.19 -12.22 13.35
N GLU A 62 6.69 -11.35 14.23
CA GLU A 62 7.46 -10.86 15.38
C GLU A 62 7.86 -11.99 16.34
N GLU A 63 6.99 -12.99 16.54
CA GLU A 63 7.29 -14.16 17.37
C GLU A 63 8.31 -15.12 16.71
N GLU A 64 8.21 -15.33 15.38
CA GLU A 64 9.18 -16.11 14.59
C GLU A 64 10.59 -15.51 14.69
N GLU A 65 10.71 -14.19 14.60
CA GLU A 65 11.99 -13.48 14.71
C GLU A 65 12.64 -13.66 16.08
N GLN A 66 11.85 -13.56 17.16
CA GLN A 66 12.32 -13.73 18.53
C GLN A 66 12.89 -15.13 18.77
N GLN A 67 12.28 -16.14 18.16
CA GLN A 67 12.76 -17.52 18.26
C GLN A 67 14.03 -17.76 17.44
N GLN A 68 14.15 -17.12 16.27
CA GLN A 68 15.24 -17.36 15.32
C GLN A 68 16.44 -16.42 15.49
N GLN A 69 16.40 -15.47 16.43
CA GLN A 69 17.43 -14.42 16.63
C GLN A 69 17.77 -13.67 15.32
N GLN A 70 16.77 -13.50 14.45
CA GLN A 70 16.94 -12.84 13.16
C GLN A 70 16.80 -11.31 13.28
N ARG A 71 17.13 -10.62 12.19
CA ARG A 71 16.87 -9.19 12.07
C ARG A 71 15.36 -8.94 12.17
N ARG A 72 15.01 -7.79 12.75
CA ARG A 72 13.62 -7.38 12.90
C ARG A 72 12.96 -7.24 11.52
N HIS A 73 11.85 -7.92 11.28
CA HIS A 73 11.05 -7.76 10.08
C HIS A 73 10.25 -6.46 10.19
N GLU A 74 10.22 -5.66 9.14
CA GLU A 74 9.53 -4.38 9.13
C GLU A 74 8.29 -4.41 8.22
N PHE A 75 7.22 -3.77 8.68
CA PHE A 75 5.97 -3.68 7.94
C PHE A 75 5.68 -2.25 7.49
N THR A 76 5.18 -2.13 6.26
CA THR A 76 4.48 -0.95 5.75
C THR A 76 3.03 -1.33 5.47
N LEU A 77 2.07 -0.56 5.98
CA LEU A 77 0.65 -0.84 5.88
C LEU A 77 -0.07 0.28 5.12
N PHE A 78 -0.77 -0.10 4.05
CA PHE A 78 -1.82 0.70 3.44
C PHE A 78 -3.16 0.25 4.01
N ALA A 79 -3.89 1.14 4.68
CA ALA A 79 -5.12 0.72 5.33
C ALA A 79 -6.27 1.69 5.07
N TYR A 80 -7.45 1.10 4.82
CA TYR A 80 -8.67 1.85 4.69
C TYR A 80 -9.00 2.57 6.00
N SER A 81 -9.50 3.79 5.90
CA SER A 81 -9.72 4.68 7.05
C SER A 81 -10.54 4.05 8.17
N GLU A 82 -11.58 3.29 7.85
CA GLU A 82 -12.44 2.64 8.85
C GLU A 82 -11.68 1.59 9.68
N ASN A 83 -10.76 0.85 9.04
CA ASN A 83 -9.91 -0.12 9.73
C ASN A 83 -8.95 0.56 10.70
N ILE A 84 -8.29 1.64 10.26
CA ILE A 84 -7.37 2.39 11.13
C ILE A 84 -8.11 3.12 12.24
N TYR A 85 -9.30 3.65 11.94
CA TYR A 85 -10.16 4.25 12.94
C TYR A 85 -10.45 3.25 14.06
N THR A 86 -10.93 2.06 13.69
CA THR A 86 -11.24 0.97 14.62
C THR A 86 -10.01 0.49 15.39
N TRP A 87 -8.87 0.35 14.71
CA TRP A 87 -7.61 -0.08 15.34
C TRP A 87 -7.20 0.89 16.45
N LEU A 88 -7.07 2.18 16.14
CA LEU A 88 -6.55 3.16 17.10
C LEU A 88 -7.58 3.52 18.18
N TRP A 89 -8.87 3.52 17.84
CA TRP A 89 -9.95 3.82 18.79
C TRP A 89 -10.04 2.80 19.92
N ASN A 90 -9.81 1.52 19.62
CA ASN A 90 -9.85 0.43 20.60
C ASN A 90 -8.61 0.39 21.52
N ASN A 91 -7.83 1.48 21.60
CA ASN A 91 -6.57 1.59 22.35
C ASN A 91 -5.57 0.45 22.05
N ASN A 92 -5.66 -0.15 20.86
CA ASN A 92 -4.72 -1.19 20.46
C ASN A 92 -3.38 -0.54 20.15
N VAL A 93 -2.33 -1.05 20.79
CA VAL A 93 -0.96 -0.62 20.54
C VAL A 93 -0.59 -1.01 19.11
N ILE A 94 -0.09 -0.04 18.35
CA ILE A 94 0.47 -0.33 17.02
C ILE A 94 1.75 -1.15 17.22
N PRO A 95 1.87 -2.33 16.60
CA PRO A 95 3.05 -3.18 16.70
C PRO A 95 4.31 -2.40 16.37
N GLN A 96 5.38 -2.64 17.12
CA GLN A 96 6.56 -1.79 17.01
C GLN A 96 7.31 -1.95 15.68
N ASN A 97 7.16 -3.09 15.00
CA ASN A 97 7.67 -3.37 13.65
C ASN A 97 6.83 -2.75 12.52
N LEU A 98 5.66 -2.18 12.81
CA LEU A 98 4.84 -1.47 11.82
C LEU A 98 5.28 -0.02 11.67
N ASN A 99 6.28 0.24 10.83
CA ASN A 99 6.99 1.52 10.79
C ASN A 99 6.25 2.62 10.05
N ASN A 100 5.55 2.25 8.98
CA ASN A 100 4.87 3.21 8.09
C ASN A 100 3.42 2.79 7.88
N ILE A 101 2.50 3.72 8.11
CA ILE A 101 1.08 3.55 7.83
C ILE A 101 0.66 4.67 6.87
N THR A 102 0.07 4.27 5.74
CA THR A 102 -0.62 5.16 4.81
C THR A 102 -2.11 4.86 4.90
N ILE A 103 -2.90 5.85 5.28
CA ILE A 103 -4.36 5.72 5.36
C ILE A 103 -4.95 6.13 4.01
N PHE A 104 -5.84 5.32 3.44
CA PHE A 104 -6.63 5.74 2.28
C PHE A 104 -8.12 5.90 2.63
N CYS A 105 -8.75 6.94 2.11
CA CYS A 105 -10.11 7.34 2.43
C CYS A 105 -10.89 7.82 1.19
N LEU A 106 -12.19 8.05 1.33
CA LEU A 106 -13.07 8.30 0.19
C LEU A 106 -13.03 9.75 -0.33
N SER A 107 -12.75 10.72 0.53
CA SER A 107 -12.85 12.14 0.18
C SER A 107 -11.76 13.00 0.81
N ASP A 108 -11.51 14.18 0.23
CA ASP A 108 -10.57 15.15 0.79
C ASP A 108 -11.00 15.69 2.17
N ASN A 109 -12.31 15.73 2.44
CA ASN A 109 -12.83 16.08 3.76
C ASN A 109 -12.40 15.05 4.81
N ASP A 110 -12.54 13.77 4.49
CA ASP A 110 -12.08 12.67 5.36
C ASP A 110 -10.56 12.74 5.52
N LYS A 111 -9.83 13.00 4.43
CA LYS A 111 -8.37 13.13 4.45
C LYS A 111 -7.90 14.16 5.47
N LYS A 112 -8.50 15.36 5.47
CA LYS A 112 -8.13 16.43 6.42
C LYS A 112 -8.42 16.00 7.86
N PHE A 113 -9.63 15.49 8.12
CA PHE A 113 -10.02 15.01 9.44
C PHE A 113 -9.09 13.90 9.95
N LEU A 114 -8.86 12.86 9.14
CA LEU A 114 -8.03 11.71 9.48
C LEU A 114 -6.58 12.09 9.72
N THR A 115 -6.04 13.06 8.96
CA THR A 115 -4.67 13.56 9.17
C THR A 115 -4.51 14.17 10.55
N ASP A 116 -5.44 15.04 10.96
CA ASP A 116 -5.40 15.71 12.27
C ASP A 116 -5.72 14.76 13.42
N TRP A 117 -6.61 13.79 13.18
CA TRP A 117 -7.01 12.79 14.16
C TRP A 117 -5.90 11.76 14.41
N ALA A 118 -5.37 11.12 13.36
CA ALA A 118 -4.40 10.04 13.49
C ALA A 118 -3.08 10.48 14.16
N ARG A 119 -2.65 11.73 13.91
CA ARG A 119 -1.46 12.32 14.55
C ARG A 119 -1.52 12.38 16.08
N ARG A 120 -2.73 12.37 16.66
CA ARG A 120 -2.92 12.35 18.12
C ARG A 120 -2.64 10.98 18.73
N TYR A 121 -2.75 9.92 17.94
CA TYR A 121 -2.59 8.53 18.39
C TYR A 121 -1.23 7.95 18.02
N THR A 122 -0.65 8.36 16.89
CA THR A 122 0.63 7.78 16.43
C THR A 122 1.39 8.65 15.45
N GLN A 123 2.72 8.58 15.51
CA GLN A 123 3.64 9.17 14.52
C GLN A 123 3.99 8.19 13.37
N ARG A 124 3.45 6.96 13.41
CA ARG A 124 3.66 5.93 12.37
C ARG A 124 2.79 6.16 11.14
N VAL A 125 1.67 6.89 11.29
CA VAL A 125 0.88 7.38 10.16
C VAL A 125 1.69 8.48 9.45
N LYS A 126 2.20 8.16 8.27
CA LYS A 126 3.03 9.06 7.47
C LYS A 126 2.19 9.92 6.54
N GLU A 127 1.11 9.34 6.03
CA GLU A 127 0.29 10.00 5.03
C GLU A 127 -1.18 9.55 5.10
N VAL A 128 -2.06 10.46 4.69
CA VAL A 128 -3.46 10.16 4.38
C VAL A 128 -3.73 10.56 2.93
N ILE A 129 -4.21 9.60 2.14
CA ILE A 129 -4.52 9.76 0.72
C ILE A 129 -6.00 9.44 0.46
N THR A 130 -6.47 9.83 -0.70
CA THR A 130 -7.81 9.52 -1.19
C THR A 130 -7.75 8.28 -2.10
N CYS A 131 -8.86 7.54 -2.23
CA CYS A 131 -8.92 6.30 -3.01
C CYS A 131 -8.57 6.48 -4.49
N ASP A 132 -8.84 7.66 -5.07
CA ASP A 132 -8.44 8.03 -6.43
C ASP A 132 -6.91 8.12 -6.61
N LYS A 133 -6.17 8.38 -5.53
CA LYS A 133 -4.69 8.42 -5.52
C LYS A 133 -4.06 7.08 -5.17
N LEU A 134 -4.84 6.13 -4.64
CA LEU A 134 -4.32 4.88 -4.09
C LEU A 134 -3.48 4.09 -5.11
N GLU A 135 -3.98 3.88 -6.33
CA GLU A 135 -3.22 3.09 -7.33
C GLU A 135 -1.84 3.69 -7.59
N ARG A 136 -1.78 5.01 -7.81
CA ARG A 136 -0.52 5.71 -8.07
C ARG A 136 0.47 5.57 -6.93
N GLU A 137 -0.01 5.75 -5.71
CA GLU A 137 0.83 5.62 -4.52
C GLU A 137 1.33 4.18 -4.34
N LEU A 138 0.49 3.18 -4.61
CA LEU A 138 0.89 1.78 -4.57
C LEU A 138 1.92 1.45 -5.65
N LEU A 139 1.75 1.93 -6.89
CA LEU A 139 2.73 1.74 -7.97
C LEU A 139 4.08 2.36 -7.63
N PHE A 140 4.07 3.60 -7.14
CA PHE A 140 5.29 4.32 -6.75
C PHE A 140 5.97 3.68 -5.54
N PHE A 141 5.19 3.28 -4.53
CA PHE A 141 5.69 2.53 -3.39
C PHE A 141 6.30 1.19 -3.85
N GLY A 142 5.64 0.45 -4.73
CA GLY A 142 6.11 -0.83 -5.24
C GLY A 142 7.49 -0.72 -5.91
N MET A 143 7.72 0.33 -6.70
CA MET A 143 9.05 0.59 -7.27
C MET A 143 10.12 0.76 -6.18
N LYS A 144 9.85 1.60 -5.17
CA LYS A 144 10.79 1.80 -4.05
C LYS A 144 11.00 0.53 -3.22
N PHE A 145 9.93 -0.23 -3.03
CA PHE A 145 9.96 -1.49 -2.29
C PHE A 145 10.84 -2.52 -3.00
N ILE A 146 10.71 -2.66 -4.33
CA ILE A 146 11.56 -3.55 -5.11
C ILE A 146 13.04 -3.14 -5.04
N GLU A 147 13.36 -1.85 -5.14
CA GLU A 147 14.74 -1.38 -4.98
C GLU A 147 15.31 -1.74 -3.59
N LYS A 148 14.47 -1.70 -2.55
CA LYS A 148 14.85 -2.17 -1.22
C LYS A 148 15.10 -3.68 -1.21
N MET A 149 14.21 -4.47 -1.79
CA MET A 149 14.35 -5.93 -1.88
C MET A 149 15.59 -6.37 -2.66
N ARG A 150 15.96 -5.65 -3.73
CA ARG A 150 17.19 -5.95 -4.50
C ARG A 150 18.45 -5.90 -3.64
N SER A 151 18.50 -4.98 -2.67
CA SER A 151 19.64 -4.90 -1.75
C SER A 151 19.76 -6.13 -0.82
N GLU A 152 18.65 -6.83 -0.58
CA GLU A 152 18.61 -8.03 0.25
C GLU A 152 19.01 -9.29 -0.52
N TYR A 153 18.71 -9.34 -1.83
CA TYR A 153 19.00 -10.47 -2.70
C TYR A 153 20.20 -10.24 -3.64
N HIS A 154 21.19 -9.46 -3.22
CA HIS A 154 22.33 -9.10 -4.06
C HIS A 154 23.11 -10.31 -4.62
N ASP A 155 23.00 -11.48 -3.98
CA ASP A 155 23.67 -12.73 -4.39
C ASP A 155 22.76 -13.71 -5.17
N ASP A 156 21.48 -13.39 -5.39
CA ASP A 156 20.53 -14.26 -6.10
C ASP A 156 20.12 -13.65 -7.45
N GLU A 157 20.89 -13.95 -8.51
CA GLU A 157 20.62 -13.46 -9.87
C GLU A 157 19.23 -13.83 -10.37
N GLY A 158 18.68 -14.99 -9.96
CA GLY A 158 17.35 -15.43 -10.36
C GLY A 158 16.27 -14.50 -9.83
N ILE A 159 16.31 -14.21 -8.54
CA ILE A 159 15.39 -13.27 -7.88
C ILE A 159 15.60 -11.85 -8.40
N LEU A 160 16.85 -11.41 -8.59
CA LEU A 160 17.14 -10.07 -9.14
C LEU A 160 16.51 -9.86 -10.51
N ASN A 161 16.61 -10.85 -11.42
CA ASN A 161 15.97 -10.77 -12.74
C ASN A 161 14.43 -10.65 -12.64
N LEU A 162 13.80 -11.33 -11.68
CA LEU A 162 12.36 -11.25 -11.44
C LEU A 162 11.97 -9.87 -10.89
N LEU A 163 12.72 -9.36 -9.92
CA LEU A 163 12.55 -8.01 -9.36
C LEU A 163 12.71 -6.93 -10.44
N ASP A 164 13.67 -7.08 -11.35
CA ASP A 164 13.89 -6.16 -12.48
C ASP A 164 12.71 -6.12 -13.44
N ALA A 165 12.13 -7.29 -13.72
CA ALA A 165 10.93 -7.41 -14.54
C ALA A 165 9.71 -6.79 -13.84
N ASP A 166 9.53 -6.99 -12.54
CA ASP A 166 8.46 -6.36 -11.76
C ASP A 166 8.63 -4.84 -11.71
N HIS A 167 9.84 -4.34 -11.42
CA HIS A 167 10.14 -2.91 -11.39
C HIS A 167 9.85 -2.24 -12.73
N THR A 168 10.23 -2.86 -13.84
CA THR A 168 9.97 -2.35 -15.19
C THR A 168 8.47 -2.27 -15.48
N ARG A 169 7.71 -3.30 -15.11
CA ARG A 169 6.25 -3.33 -15.28
C ARG A 169 5.55 -2.25 -14.45
N LEU A 170 5.94 -2.07 -13.20
CA LEU A 170 5.41 -1.00 -12.34
C LEU A 170 5.73 0.39 -12.89
N ARG A 171 6.97 0.61 -13.36
CA ARG A 171 7.37 1.89 -13.96
C ARG A 171 6.54 2.24 -15.18
N LEU A 172 6.30 1.27 -16.07
CA LEU A 172 5.46 1.47 -17.26
C LEU A 172 4.02 1.79 -16.88
N ALA A 173 3.42 1.06 -15.93
CA ALA A 173 2.07 1.32 -15.44
C ALA A 173 1.94 2.71 -14.82
N LEU A 174 2.92 3.14 -14.03
CA LEU A 174 2.94 4.48 -13.44
C LEU A 174 3.03 5.57 -14.52
N MET A 175 3.88 5.37 -15.53
CA MET A 175 4.00 6.30 -16.66
C MET A 175 2.66 6.44 -17.41
N TYR A 176 1.97 5.34 -17.70
CA TYR A 176 0.66 5.37 -18.35
C TYR A 176 -0.39 6.07 -17.47
N SER A 177 -0.44 5.78 -16.17
CA SER A 177 -1.33 6.47 -15.23
C SER A 177 -1.13 7.99 -15.22
N LEU A 178 0.12 8.46 -15.29
CA LEU A 178 0.43 9.89 -15.36
C LEU A 178 0.06 10.51 -16.71
N MET A 179 0.27 9.80 -17.82
CA MET A 179 -0.13 10.27 -19.15
C MET A 179 -1.66 10.39 -19.28
N GLU A 180 -2.42 9.47 -18.68
CA GLU A 180 -3.89 9.56 -18.65
C GLU A 180 -4.36 10.82 -17.91
N ASP A 181 -3.71 11.19 -16.81
CA ASP A 181 -4.01 12.43 -16.09
C ASP A 181 -3.75 13.67 -16.95
N VAL A 182 -2.59 13.74 -17.63
CA VAL A 182 -2.25 14.85 -18.52
C VAL A 182 -3.30 14.98 -19.62
N ASN A 183 -3.64 13.87 -20.27
CA ASN A 183 -4.66 13.86 -21.32
C ASN A 183 -6.04 14.27 -20.81
N ARG A 184 -6.40 13.95 -19.56
CA ARG A 184 -7.67 14.39 -18.96
C ARG A 184 -7.68 15.90 -18.70
N LEU A 185 -6.57 16.47 -18.26
CA LEU A 185 -6.44 17.91 -18.02
C LEU A 185 -6.49 18.71 -19.33
N ASP A 186 -5.85 18.22 -20.39
CA ASP A 186 -5.86 18.87 -21.71
C ASP A 186 -7.23 18.83 -22.39
N ASN A 187 -8.05 17.83 -22.07
CA ASN A 187 -9.41 17.68 -22.60
C ASN A 187 -10.49 18.31 -21.71
N ASP A 188 -10.16 19.04 -20.64
CA ASP A 188 -11.15 19.73 -19.81
C ASP A 188 -11.61 21.06 -20.47
N PRO A 189 -12.86 21.14 -20.99
CA PRO A 189 -13.37 22.33 -21.67
C PRO A 189 -13.49 23.56 -20.75
N ARG A 190 -13.34 23.41 -19.43
CA ARG A 190 -13.36 24.53 -18.46
C ARG A 190 -12.05 25.32 -18.42
N MET A 191 -10.97 24.78 -18.97
CA MET A 191 -9.67 25.46 -19.08
C MET A 191 -9.55 26.33 -20.35
N GLY A 192 -10.55 26.30 -21.24
CA GLY A 192 -10.57 27.01 -22.52
C GLY A 192 -11.28 28.37 -22.53
N VAL A 193 -11.76 28.88 -21.39
CA VAL A 193 -12.39 30.21 -21.34
C VAL A 193 -11.29 31.26 -21.07
N GLN A 194 -10.71 31.82 -22.13
CA GLN A 194 -9.96 33.07 -22.02
C GLN A 194 -10.93 34.18 -21.57
N PRO A 195 -10.60 34.97 -20.54
CA PRO A 195 -11.36 36.18 -20.25
C PRO A 195 -11.26 37.12 -21.46
N ALA A 196 -12.42 37.59 -21.92
CA ALA A 196 -12.54 38.59 -22.97
C ALA A 196 -11.98 39.95 -22.52
#